data_AF-A0A3A8ER75-F1
#
_entry.id   AF-A0A3A8ER75-F1
#
_cell.length_a   1.000
_cell.length_b   1.000
_cell.length_c   1.000
_cell.angle_alpha   90.00
_cell.angle_beta   90.00
_cell.angle_gamma   90.00
#
_symmetry.space_group_name_H-M   'P 1'
#
loop_
_entity.id
_entity.type
_entity.pdbx_description
1 polymer ?
#
loop_
_entity_poly.entity_id
_entity_poly.type
_entity_poly.pdbx_seq_one_letter_code
_entity_poly.pdbx_strand_id
1 'polypeptide(L)'
;MLIRQLNTLTILALFSCSAFATVGGSQTIEVLGYDKTEQKVYLLRHFEDGRGRLPQLYYYQFNQKKTEPKLIEVKSIYINPKTRKVDYDQDGIQFEKDLNQIKKRLQPLTAQNLKGTQLHILKKTVKQVPHIYEPNITMSEYRYQYQISSGQYRSGTQTAVSYKPNLKIHQAFLIPNQPYKMVSTQYLAFPEETGYTTETPVLLRKK
;
A
#
# COMPACT_ATOMS: atom_id res chain seq x y z
N MET A 1 61.79 -35.40 18.12
CA MET A 1 61.91 -34.66 16.85
C MET A 1 60.53 -34.07 16.52
N LEU A 2 60.43 -32.74 16.69
CA LEU A 2 59.36 -31.79 16.31
C LEU A 2 57.87 -32.22 16.32
N ILE A 3 57.15 -31.77 17.37
CA ILE A 3 55.71 -31.48 17.33
C ILE A 3 55.55 -30.05 16.81
N ARG A 4 54.95 -29.87 15.63
CA ARG A 4 54.55 -28.55 15.12
C ARG A 4 53.10 -28.28 15.53
N GLN A 5 52.90 -27.33 16.44
CA GLN A 5 51.59 -26.74 16.70
C GLN A 5 51.29 -25.71 15.60
N LEU A 6 50.19 -25.91 14.86
CA LEU A 6 49.61 -24.88 14.00
C LEU A 6 48.63 -24.05 14.83
N ASN A 7 48.98 -22.81 15.11
CA ASN A 7 48.04 -21.80 15.60
C ASN A 7 47.24 -21.27 14.41
N THR A 8 45.99 -21.69 14.27
CA THR A 8 45.03 -21.03 13.37
C THR A 8 44.41 -19.84 14.09
N LEU A 9 44.86 -18.64 13.69
CA LEU A 9 44.31 -17.35 14.09
C LEU A 9 42.99 -17.11 13.33
N THR A 10 41.84 -17.29 13.99
CA THR A 10 40.53 -17.01 13.39
C THR A 10 40.24 -15.51 13.46
N ILE A 11 40.46 -14.80 12.36
CA ILE A 11 40.07 -13.38 12.21
C ILE A 11 38.56 -13.34 11.96
N LEU A 12 37.78 -12.99 12.98
CA LEU A 12 36.35 -12.73 12.87
C LEU A 12 36.17 -11.32 12.28
N ALA A 13 36.01 -11.22 10.95
CA ALA A 13 35.68 -9.97 10.28
C ALA A 13 34.28 -9.51 10.73
N LEU A 14 34.24 -8.49 11.57
CA LEU A 14 33.03 -7.74 11.89
C LEU A 14 32.55 -7.05 10.61
N PHE A 15 31.58 -7.66 9.93
CA PHE A 15 30.80 -6.94 8.93
C PHE A 15 29.95 -5.91 9.68
N SER A 16 30.47 -4.68 9.77
CA SER A 16 29.69 -3.51 10.13
C SER A 16 28.60 -3.35 9.07
N CYS A 17 27.41 -3.90 9.38
CA CYS A 17 26.21 -3.65 8.62
C CYS A 17 25.86 -2.17 8.85
N SER A 18 26.32 -1.30 7.96
CA SER A 18 25.92 0.09 7.93
C SER A 18 24.42 0.11 7.59
N ALA A 19 23.58 0.13 8.63
CA ALA A 19 22.16 0.39 8.49
C ALA A 19 22.00 1.85 8.06
N PHE A 20 21.90 2.06 6.75
CA PHE A 20 21.45 3.34 6.22
C PHE A 20 19.97 3.47 6.56
N ALA A 21 19.64 4.43 7.44
CA ALA A 21 18.26 4.81 7.67
C ALA A 21 17.73 5.43 6.37
N THR A 22 16.78 4.79 5.72
CA THR A 22 16.18 5.31 4.50
C THR A 22 15.21 6.44 4.83
N VAL A 23 15.23 7.51 4.05
CA VAL A 23 14.33 8.66 4.21
C VAL A 23 13.11 8.42 3.32
N GLY A 24 12.29 7.44 3.68
CA GLY A 24 11.10 7.05 2.91
C GLY A 24 11.05 5.56 2.61
N GLY A 25 9.96 5.15 1.94
CA GLY A 25 9.71 3.75 1.62
C GLY A 25 8.49 3.53 0.74
N SER A 26 8.43 2.35 0.11
CA SER A 26 7.26 1.98 -0.69
C SER A 26 6.03 1.77 0.18
N GLN A 27 4.87 1.90 -0.45
CA GLN A 27 3.58 1.63 0.18
C GLN A 27 2.80 0.61 -0.65
N THR A 28 2.47 -0.51 -0.04
CA THR A 28 1.74 -1.61 -0.70
C THR A 28 0.37 -1.80 -0.06
N ILE A 29 -0.53 -2.46 -0.79
CA ILE A 29 -1.88 -2.75 -0.32
C ILE A 29 -2.05 -4.26 -0.16
N GLU A 30 -2.31 -4.71 1.06
CA GLU A 30 -2.74 -6.08 1.36
C GLU A 30 -4.26 -6.12 1.51
N VAL A 31 -4.91 -6.96 0.73
CA VAL A 31 -6.36 -7.11 0.76
C VAL A 31 -6.71 -8.20 1.77
N LEU A 32 -7.44 -7.86 2.83
CA LEU A 32 -7.72 -8.81 3.90
C LEU A 32 -8.92 -9.70 3.58
N GLY A 33 -10.02 -9.10 3.11
CA GLY A 33 -11.26 -9.83 2.88
C GLY A 33 -12.53 -9.00 3.02
N TYR A 34 -13.66 -9.66 2.83
CA TYR A 34 -15.01 -9.11 2.90
C TYR A 34 -15.74 -9.59 4.17
N ASP A 35 -16.21 -8.67 4.98
CA ASP A 35 -17.13 -8.91 6.08
C ASP A 35 -18.57 -8.87 5.55
N LYS A 36 -19.26 -10.01 5.53
CA LYS A 36 -20.63 -10.12 5.04
C LYS A 36 -21.65 -9.42 5.94
N THR A 37 -21.42 -9.44 7.26
CA THR A 37 -22.34 -8.89 8.26
C THR A 37 -22.31 -7.37 8.22
N GLU A 38 -21.12 -6.80 8.22
CA GLU A 38 -20.94 -5.35 8.17
C GLU A 38 -20.96 -4.80 6.75
N GLN A 39 -20.91 -5.66 5.72
CA GLN A 39 -20.77 -5.30 4.31
C GLN A 39 -19.56 -4.40 4.08
N LYS A 40 -18.39 -4.84 4.53
CA LYS A 40 -17.12 -4.11 4.43
C LYS A 40 -16.05 -4.91 3.71
N VAL A 41 -15.23 -4.27 2.89
CA VAL A 41 -13.95 -4.86 2.43
C VAL A 41 -12.82 -4.19 3.18
N TYR A 42 -11.99 -4.97 3.86
CA TYR A 42 -10.84 -4.50 4.63
C TYR A 42 -9.54 -4.65 3.84
N LEU A 43 -8.63 -3.70 4.02
CA LEU A 43 -7.28 -3.72 3.45
C LEU A 43 -6.28 -3.07 4.41
N LEU A 44 -5.03 -3.50 4.36
CA LEU A 44 -3.90 -2.86 5.04
C LEU A 44 -3.05 -2.10 4.03
N ARG A 45 -2.60 -0.91 4.43
CA ARG A 45 -1.51 -0.20 3.78
C ARG A 45 -0.24 -0.42 4.60
N HIS A 46 0.75 -1.03 3.98
CA HIS A 46 2.08 -1.20 4.56
C HIS A 46 2.96 0.00 4.21
N PHE A 47 3.89 0.34 5.10
CA PHE A 47 4.85 1.44 4.91
C PHE A 47 6.26 0.91 5.15
N GLU A 48 7.13 1.05 4.17
CA GLU A 48 8.53 0.59 4.25
C GLU A 48 9.47 1.74 4.63
N ASP A 49 9.01 2.73 5.39
CA ASP A 49 9.71 4.01 5.60
C ASP A 49 10.71 4.02 6.76
N GLY A 50 11.31 2.87 7.07
CA GLY A 50 12.33 2.70 8.11
C GLY A 50 11.85 2.91 9.56
N ARG A 51 10.65 3.49 9.76
CA ARG A 51 10.09 3.79 11.09
C ARG A 51 9.59 2.57 11.86
N GLY A 52 9.35 1.45 11.17
CA GLY A 52 8.75 0.25 11.78
C GLY A 52 7.31 0.46 12.27
N ARG A 53 6.61 1.47 11.74
CA ARG A 53 5.20 1.74 12.09
C ARG A 53 4.27 0.61 11.68
N LEU A 54 3.21 0.43 12.44
CA LEU A 54 2.17 -0.55 12.17
C LEU A 54 1.47 -0.26 10.82
N PRO A 55 1.07 -1.31 10.06
CA PRO A 55 0.27 -1.14 8.86
C PRO A 55 -1.05 -0.42 9.18
N GLN A 56 -1.52 0.43 8.26
CA GLN A 56 -2.77 1.17 8.43
C GLN A 56 -3.96 0.42 7.84
N LEU A 57 -4.99 0.19 8.65
CA LEU A 57 -6.21 -0.52 8.29
C LEU A 57 -7.24 0.44 7.71
N TYR A 58 -7.79 0.05 6.57
CA TYR A 58 -8.88 0.75 5.92
C TYR A 58 -10.03 -0.20 5.59
N TYR A 59 -11.20 0.36 5.32
CA TYR A 59 -12.30 -0.37 4.71
C TYR A 59 -13.10 0.43 3.69
N TYR A 60 -13.73 -0.27 2.76
CA TYR A 60 -14.88 0.23 1.99
C TYR A 60 -16.18 -0.27 2.60
N GLN A 61 -17.21 0.59 2.65
CA GLN A 61 -18.53 0.29 3.20
C GLN A 61 -19.59 0.18 2.09
N PHE A 62 -20.28 -0.96 1.99
CA PHE A 62 -21.22 -1.24 0.87
C PHE A 62 -22.71 -1.17 1.24
N ASN A 63 -23.06 -1.00 2.51
CA ASN A 63 -24.47 -0.91 2.96
C ASN A 63 -25.11 0.48 2.75
N GLN A 64 -24.38 1.45 2.19
CA GLN A 64 -24.87 2.81 1.95
C GLN A 64 -25.49 2.92 0.54
N LYS A 65 -26.82 3.04 0.47
CA LYS A 65 -27.57 2.98 -0.80
C LYS A 65 -27.40 4.18 -1.74
N LYS A 66 -26.96 5.34 -1.25
CA LYS A 66 -26.99 6.62 -2.00
C LYS A 66 -25.63 7.19 -2.37
N THR A 67 -24.54 6.61 -1.87
CA THR A 67 -23.19 7.15 -2.04
C THR A 67 -22.25 6.06 -2.50
N GLU A 68 -21.33 6.41 -3.39
CA GLU A 68 -20.25 5.49 -3.75
C GLU A 68 -19.43 5.14 -2.49
N PRO A 69 -19.09 3.86 -2.27
CA PRO A 69 -18.26 3.47 -1.14
C PRO A 69 -16.93 4.24 -1.14
N LYS A 70 -16.66 4.94 -0.05
CA LYS A 70 -15.38 5.62 0.17
C LYS A 70 -14.44 4.74 0.97
N LEU A 71 -13.14 4.93 0.76
CA LEU A 71 -12.11 4.31 1.60
C LEU A 71 -12.05 5.05 2.93
N ILE A 72 -12.24 4.33 4.04
CA ILE A 72 -12.28 4.88 5.39
C ILE A 72 -11.15 4.28 6.21
N GLU A 73 -10.37 5.14 6.86
CA GLU A 73 -9.31 4.74 7.79
C GLU A 73 -9.92 4.26 9.12
N VAL A 74 -9.45 3.12 9.63
CA VAL A 74 -9.76 2.65 10.97
C VAL A 74 -8.76 3.23 11.95
N LYS A 75 -9.23 3.90 13.00
CA LYS A 75 -8.38 4.45 14.07
C LYS A 75 -8.46 3.68 15.39
N SER A 76 -9.55 2.93 15.59
CA SER A 76 -9.91 2.34 16.88
C SER A 76 -8.93 1.27 17.37
N ILE A 77 -8.27 0.53 16.46
CA ILE A 77 -7.32 -0.53 16.81
C ILE A 77 -5.90 -0.01 17.07
N TYR A 78 -5.70 1.31 16.98
CA TYR A 78 -4.42 1.99 17.18
C TYR A 78 -4.41 2.84 18.46
N ILE A 79 -5.42 2.69 19.33
CA ILE A 79 -5.48 3.48 20.57
C ILE A 79 -4.50 2.90 21.58
N ASN A 80 -3.45 3.66 21.90
CA ASN A 80 -2.51 3.29 22.94
C ASN A 80 -3.23 3.28 24.30
N PRO A 81 -3.18 2.18 25.07
CA PRO A 81 -3.93 2.04 26.31
C PRO A 81 -3.48 3.02 27.40
N LYS A 82 -2.20 3.45 27.37
CA LYS A 82 -1.63 4.40 28.34
C LYS A 82 -2.00 5.84 27.99
N THR A 83 -1.83 6.25 26.73
CA THR A 83 -2.04 7.65 26.32
C THR A 83 -3.46 7.96 25.88
N ARG A 84 -4.27 6.93 25.58
CA ARG A 84 -5.63 7.02 25.00
C ARG A 84 -5.67 7.77 23.66
N LYS A 85 -4.52 7.89 23.00
CA LYS A 85 -4.38 8.51 21.69
C LYS A 85 -4.07 7.47 20.63
N VAL A 86 -4.35 7.81 19.38
CA VAL A 86 -3.93 7.02 18.23
C VAL A 86 -2.41 7.03 18.17
N ASP A 87 -1.81 5.85 18.08
CA ASP A 87 -0.38 5.63 18.09
C ASP A 87 -0.05 4.50 17.11
N TYR A 88 0.58 4.84 15.99
CA TYR A 88 0.96 3.88 14.94
C TYR A 88 2.36 3.31 15.17
N ASP A 89 3.11 3.85 16.14
CA ASP A 89 4.49 3.46 16.44
C ASP A 89 4.57 2.62 17.75
N GLN A 90 3.42 2.25 18.32
CA GLN A 90 3.34 1.40 19.51
C GLN A 90 3.72 -0.06 19.22
N ASP A 91 3.98 -0.81 20.30
CA ASP A 91 4.14 -2.26 20.22
C ASP A 91 2.92 -2.95 19.58
N GLY A 92 3.18 -3.87 18.67
CA GLY A 92 2.16 -4.48 17.80
C GLY A 92 1.26 -5.51 18.47
N ILE A 93 1.48 -5.92 19.73
CA ILE A 93 0.74 -7.04 20.34
C ILE A 93 -0.78 -6.80 20.36
N GLN A 94 -1.21 -5.62 20.81
CA GLN A 94 -2.65 -5.31 20.89
C GLN A 94 -3.25 -5.10 19.50
N PHE A 95 -2.51 -4.43 18.61
CA PHE A 95 -2.90 -4.27 17.20
C PHE A 95 -3.13 -5.63 16.52
N GLU A 96 -2.18 -6.56 16.65
CA GLU A 96 -2.28 -7.89 16.07
C GLU A 96 -3.46 -8.68 16.63
N LYS A 97 -3.70 -8.58 17.95
CA LYS A 97 -4.87 -9.21 18.57
C LYS A 97 -6.18 -8.71 17.95
N ASP A 98 -6.32 -7.39 17.81
CA ASP A 98 -7.55 -6.78 17.28
C ASP A 98 -7.71 -7.01 15.77
N LEU A 99 -6.61 -6.93 15.01
CA LEU A 99 -6.58 -7.26 13.59
C LEU A 99 -6.99 -8.71 13.35
N ASN A 100 -6.51 -9.65 14.17
CA ASN A 100 -6.88 -11.07 14.06
C ASN A 100 -8.36 -11.32 14.35
N GLN A 101 -8.99 -10.55 15.26
CA GLN A 101 -10.44 -10.63 15.46
C GLN A 101 -11.22 -10.20 14.22
N ILE A 102 -10.73 -9.21 13.48
CA ILE A 102 -11.32 -8.80 12.20
C ILE A 102 -11.09 -9.91 11.17
N LYS A 103 -9.84 -10.35 10.96
CA LYS A 103 -9.49 -11.38 9.96
C LYS A 103 -10.30 -12.67 10.11
N LYS A 104 -10.58 -13.13 11.33
CA LYS A 104 -11.36 -14.35 11.62
C LYS A 104 -12.77 -14.38 11.01
N ARG A 105 -13.38 -13.23 10.75
CA ARG A 105 -14.74 -13.13 10.20
C ARG A 105 -14.79 -12.78 8.71
N LEU A 106 -13.63 -12.60 8.07
CA LEU A 106 -13.58 -12.18 6.67
C LEU A 106 -13.70 -13.37 5.72
N GLN A 107 -14.51 -13.20 4.68
CA GLN A 107 -14.49 -14.05 3.50
C GLN A 107 -13.38 -13.55 2.55
N PRO A 108 -12.53 -14.44 1.99
CA PRO A 108 -11.53 -14.02 1.03
C PRO A 108 -12.18 -13.45 -0.24
N LEU A 109 -11.55 -12.44 -0.83
CA LEU A 109 -11.92 -11.97 -2.17
C LEU A 109 -11.35 -12.91 -3.23
N THR A 110 -12.01 -13.02 -4.37
CA THR A 110 -11.53 -13.85 -5.49
C THR A 110 -10.55 -13.04 -6.33
N ALA A 111 -9.27 -13.42 -6.31
CA ALA A 111 -8.26 -12.82 -7.20
C ALA A 111 -8.68 -12.97 -8.67
N GLN A 112 -8.38 -11.95 -9.47
CA GLN A 112 -8.71 -11.89 -10.90
C GLN A 112 -7.43 -11.72 -11.70
N ASN A 113 -7.38 -12.38 -12.86
CA ASN A 113 -6.35 -12.08 -13.85
C ASN A 113 -6.52 -10.64 -14.34
N LEU A 114 -5.41 -9.93 -14.54
CA LEU A 114 -5.42 -8.56 -15.04
C LEU A 114 -5.81 -8.46 -16.53
N LYS A 115 -5.81 -9.57 -17.27
CA LYS A 115 -6.22 -9.63 -18.68
C LYS A 115 -7.63 -9.06 -18.85
N GLY A 116 -7.76 -8.07 -19.73
CA GLY A 116 -9.02 -7.35 -19.96
C GLY A 116 -9.34 -6.25 -18.93
N THR A 117 -8.47 -6.04 -17.94
CA THR A 117 -8.52 -4.83 -17.09
C THR A 117 -7.66 -3.76 -17.74
N GLN A 118 -8.27 -2.62 -18.07
CA GLN A 118 -7.65 -1.54 -18.81
C GLN A 118 -7.63 -0.27 -17.98
N LEU A 119 -6.47 0.39 -18.00
CA LEU A 119 -6.27 1.71 -17.42
C LEU A 119 -6.39 2.75 -18.53
N HIS A 120 -7.41 3.61 -18.43
CA HIS A 120 -7.72 4.66 -19.40
C HIS A 120 -7.24 6.00 -18.87
N ILE A 121 -6.18 6.55 -19.47
CA ILE A 121 -5.71 7.90 -19.15
C ILE A 121 -6.66 8.91 -19.80
N LEU A 122 -7.36 9.69 -18.96
CA LEU A 122 -8.25 10.77 -19.41
C LEU A 122 -7.48 12.07 -19.62
N LYS A 123 -6.53 12.37 -18.72
CA LYS A 123 -5.67 13.54 -18.78
C LYS A 123 -4.30 13.22 -18.20
N LYS A 124 -3.25 13.73 -18.84
CA LYS A 124 -1.87 13.67 -18.36
C LYS A 124 -1.23 15.06 -18.51
N THR A 125 -0.67 15.58 -17.43
CA THR A 125 0.14 16.82 -17.48
C THR A 125 1.51 16.55 -16.90
N VAL A 126 2.55 17.14 -17.50
CA VAL A 126 3.93 17.03 -17.05
C VAL A 126 4.45 18.41 -16.68
N LYS A 127 5.12 18.50 -15.53
CA LYS A 127 5.80 19.74 -15.09
C LYS A 127 7.19 19.39 -14.56
N GLN A 128 8.13 20.31 -14.69
CA GLN A 128 9.39 20.23 -13.96
C GLN A 128 9.19 20.82 -12.57
N VAL A 129 9.61 20.10 -11.54
CA VAL A 129 9.58 20.53 -10.14
C VAL A 129 10.97 20.37 -9.53
N PRO A 130 11.35 21.19 -8.53
CA PRO A 130 12.62 21.02 -7.83
C PRO A 130 12.74 19.63 -7.20
N HIS A 131 13.93 19.05 -7.21
CA HIS A 131 14.19 17.81 -6.49
C HIS A 131 14.12 18.03 -4.97
N ILE A 132 13.58 17.05 -4.23
CA ILE A 132 13.29 17.18 -2.79
C ILE A 132 14.57 17.44 -1.97
N TYR A 133 15.70 16.85 -2.38
CA TYR A 133 16.99 16.98 -1.66
C TYR A 133 18.00 17.90 -2.34
N GLU A 134 17.78 18.24 -3.62
CA GLU A 134 18.76 18.98 -4.42
C GLU A 134 18.04 20.08 -5.19
N PRO A 135 17.83 21.26 -4.58
CA PRO A 135 16.98 22.32 -5.16
C PRO A 135 17.50 22.86 -6.50
N ASN A 136 18.77 22.60 -6.85
CA ASN A 136 19.41 23.03 -8.08
C ASN A 136 19.13 22.09 -9.28
N ILE A 137 18.54 20.92 -9.04
CA ILE A 137 18.12 20.00 -10.10
C ILE A 137 16.59 19.89 -10.12
N THR A 138 16.05 19.66 -11.31
CA THR A 138 14.61 19.47 -11.51
C THR A 138 14.30 18.02 -11.87
N MET A 139 13.11 17.57 -11.50
CA MET A 139 12.55 16.29 -11.91
C MET A 139 11.17 16.47 -12.52
N SER A 140 10.77 15.50 -13.35
CA SER A 140 9.47 15.50 -14.01
C SER A 140 8.38 14.95 -13.10
N GLU A 141 7.35 15.76 -12.85
CA GLU A 141 6.13 15.38 -12.16
C GLU A 141 5.01 15.13 -13.18
N TYR A 142 4.46 13.94 -13.17
CA TYR A 142 3.36 13.48 -14.01
C TYR A 142 2.07 13.45 -13.19
N ARG A 143 1.07 14.28 -13.56
CA ARG A 143 -0.26 14.24 -12.96
C ARG A 143 -1.25 13.57 -13.90
N TYR A 144 -1.93 12.56 -13.39
CA TYR A 144 -2.90 11.76 -14.14
C TYR A 144 -4.32 12.01 -13.64
N GLN A 145 -5.26 12.08 -14.57
CA GLN A 145 -6.65 11.71 -14.34
C GLN A 145 -6.94 10.46 -15.16
N TYR A 146 -7.48 9.43 -14.53
CA TYR A 146 -7.66 8.13 -15.18
C TYR A 146 -8.91 7.40 -14.70
N GLN A 147 -9.33 6.39 -15.45
CA GLN A 147 -10.38 5.45 -15.08
C GLN A 147 -9.91 4.03 -15.33
N ILE A 148 -10.48 3.07 -14.62
CA ILE A 148 -10.21 1.65 -14.82
C ILE A 148 -11.49 0.97 -15.27
N SER A 149 -11.38 0.07 -16.25
CA SER A 149 -12.48 -0.79 -16.69
C SER A 149 -12.05 -2.25 -16.72
N SER A 150 -12.97 -3.16 -16.43
CA SER A 150 -12.75 -4.61 -16.48
C SER A 150 -14.06 -5.31 -16.85
N GLY A 151 -14.28 -5.58 -18.14
CA GLY A 151 -15.56 -6.05 -18.66
C GLY A 151 -16.69 -5.05 -18.38
N GLN A 152 -17.76 -5.49 -17.71
CA GLN A 152 -18.91 -4.63 -17.34
C GLN A 152 -18.63 -3.68 -16.16
N TYR A 153 -17.45 -3.75 -15.55
CA TYR A 153 -17.09 -2.94 -14.38
C TYR A 153 -16.29 -1.70 -14.78
N ARG A 154 -16.58 -0.55 -14.17
CA ARG A 154 -15.84 0.70 -14.37
C ARG A 154 -15.69 1.49 -13.07
N SER A 155 -14.56 2.17 -12.89
CA SER A 155 -14.34 3.11 -11.78
C SER A 155 -14.90 4.50 -12.10
N GLY A 156 -15.13 5.30 -11.06
CA GLY A 156 -15.14 6.75 -11.20
C GLY A 156 -13.75 7.30 -11.58
N THR A 157 -13.66 8.60 -11.88
CA THR A 157 -12.39 9.26 -12.21
C THR A 157 -11.46 9.29 -11.00
N GLN A 158 -10.24 8.81 -11.19
CA GLN A 158 -9.17 8.77 -10.20
C GLN A 158 -8.08 9.79 -10.55
N THR A 159 -7.26 10.13 -9.57
CA THR A 159 -6.07 10.97 -9.76
C THR A 159 -4.82 10.29 -9.21
N ALA A 160 -3.67 10.59 -9.82
CA ALA A 160 -2.37 10.16 -9.31
C ALA A 160 -1.30 11.20 -9.66
N VAL A 161 -0.32 11.35 -8.79
CA VAL A 161 0.91 12.12 -9.05
C VAL A 161 2.06 11.13 -9.02
N SER A 162 2.86 11.10 -10.08
CA SER A 162 4.01 10.21 -10.18
C SER A 162 5.24 10.93 -10.70
N TYR A 163 6.42 10.50 -10.27
CA TYR A 163 7.70 11.04 -10.76
C TYR A 163 8.36 10.15 -11.82
N LYS A 164 7.63 9.15 -12.34
CA LYS A 164 7.94 8.40 -13.57
C LYS A 164 6.67 8.13 -14.38
N PRO A 165 6.76 7.90 -15.70
CA PRO A 165 5.59 7.62 -16.53
C PRO A 165 5.13 6.15 -16.45
N ASN A 166 4.96 5.59 -15.24
CA ASN A 166 4.79 4.14 -15.03
C ASN A 166 3.51 3.73 -14.26
N LEU A 167 2.45 4.54 -14.32
CA LEU A 167 1.16 4.19 -13.71
C LEU A 167 0.62 2.89 -14.34
N LYS A 168 0.45 1.86 -13.50
CA LYS A 168 0.00 0.52 -13.91
C LYS A 168 -1.00 -0.08 -12.94
N ILE A 169 -1.74 -1.09 -13.39
CA ILE A 169 -2.57 -1.93 -12.53
C ILE A 169 -1.67 -3.01 -11.89
N HIS A 170 -1.82 -3.24 -10.59
CA HIS A 170 -1.00 -4.22 -9.86
C HIS A 170 -1.78 -5.49 -9.51
N GLN A 171 -2.99 -5.35 -8.95
CA GLN A 171 -3.82 -6.49 -8.53
C GLN A 171 -5.30 -6.19 -8.76
N ALA A 172 -6.11 -7.24 -8.92
CA ALA A 172 -7.55 -7.14 -9.13
C ALA A 172 -8.29 -8.27 -8.41
N PHE A 173 -9.46 -7.94 -7.86
CA PHE A 173 -10.28 -8.84 -7.05
C PHE A 173 -11.77 -8.64 -7.32
N LEU A 174 -12.52 -9.74 -7.31
CA LEU A 174 -13.98 -9.70 -7.23
C LEU A 174 -14.41 -9.67 -5.76
N ILE A 175 -15.37 -8.81 -5.44
CA ILE A 175 -15.91 -8.69 -4.08
C ILE A 175 -17.12 -9.62 -3.92
N PRO A 176 -17.11 -10.58 -2.97
CA PRO A 176 -18.23 -11.47 -2.76
C PRO A 176 -19.53 -10.73 -2.46
N ASN A 177 -20.64 -11.16 -3.05
CA ASN A 177 -21.99 -10.63 -2.79
C ASN A 177 -22.15 -9.12 -3.06
N GLN A 178 -21.26 -8.53 -3.85
CA GLN A 178 -21.27 -7.10 -4.16
C GLN A 178 -21.11 -6.88 -5.67
N PRO A 179 -21.80 -5.89 -6.27
CA PRO A 179 -21.65 -5.56 -7.69
C PRO A 179 -20.38 -4.75 -7.97
N TYR A 180 -19.28 -5.11 -7.31
CA TYR A 180 -18.02 -4.38 -7.32
C TYR A 180 -16.82 -5.31 -7.57
N LYS A 181 -15.81 -4.76 -8.25
CA LYS A 181 -14.44 -5.27 -8.24
C LYS A 181 -13.56 -4.27 -7.53
N MET A 182 -12.48 -4.74 -6.91
CA MET A 182 -11.42 -3.89 -6.39
C MET A 182 -10.17 -4.09 -7.23
N VAL A 183 -9.52 -3.01 -7.62
CA VAL A 183 -8.25 -3.02 -8.34
C VAL A 183 -7.27 -2.14 -7.57
N SER A 184 -5.99 -2.48 -7.50
CA SER A 184 -4.97 -1.52 -7.06
C SER A 184 -4.15 -1.02 -8.25
N THR A 185 -3.81 0.26 -8.22
CA THR A 185 -2.86 0.87 -9.15
C THR A 185 -1.55 1.15 -8.44
N GLN A 186 -0.42 0.92 -9.11
CA GLN A 186 0.91 1.19 -8.62
C GLN A 186 1.59 2.25 -9.48
N TYR A 187 2.29 3.20 -8.85
CA TYR A 187 3.08 4.24 -9.50
C TYR A 187 4.16 4.78 -8.56
N LEU A 188 5.21 5.41 -9.09
CA LEU A 188 6.27 6.02 -8.29
C LEU A 188 5.80 7.37 -7.73
N ALA A 189 5.39 7.41 -6.47
CA ALA A 189 4.78 8.60 -5.85
C ALA A 189 5.76 9.41 -4.98
N PHE A 190 6.83 8.77 -4.54
CA PHE A 190 7.82 9.29 -3.62
C PHE A 190 9.14 9.31 -4.38
N PRO A 191 9.68 10.48 -4.78
CA PRO A 191 10.91 10.56 -5.54
C PRO A 191 12.17 10.53 -4.64
N GLU A 192 12.01 10.28 -3.34
CA GLU A 192 13.10 10.17 -2.39
C GLU A 192 14.06 9.01 -2.76
N GLU A 193 15.36 9.21 -2.52
CA GLU A 193 16.43 8.26 -2.85
C GLU A 193 16.38 7.80 -4.33
N THR A 194 16.03 6.53 -4.58
CA THR A 194 15.89 5.94 -5.93
C THR A 194 14.44 5.94 -6.43
N GLY A 195 13.54 6.42 -5.58
CA GLY A 195 12.11 6.54 -5.79
C GLY A 195 11.32 5.32 -5.32
N TYR A 196 10.26 5.56 -4.54
CA TYR A 196 9.39 4.55 -3.99
C TYR A 196 8.01 4.53 -4.64
N THR A 197 7.46 3.32 -4.76
CA THR A 197 6.13 3.12 -5.33
C THR A 197 5.06 3.17 -4.27
N THR A 198 3.86 3.63 -4.64
CA THR A 198 2.66 3.51 -3.82
C THR A 198 1.60 2.74 -4.57
N GLU A 199 0.77 2.01 -3.82
CA GLU A 199 -0.46 1.44 -4.29
C GLU A 199 -1.68 2.24 -3.82
N THR A 200 -2.66 2.36 -4.72
CA THR A 200 -3.96 2.97 -4.42
C THR A 200 -5.08 2.01 -4.79
N PRO A 201 -5.97 1.64 -3.86
CA PRO A 201 -7.13 0.82 -4.16
C PRO A 201 -8.20 1.66 -4.87
N VAL A 202 -8.83 1.06 -5.87
CA VAL A 202 -9.86 1.65 -6.72
C VAL A 202 -11.02 0.66 -6.82
N LEU A 203 -12.23 1.12 -6.51
CA LEU A 203 -13.45 0.33 -6.74
C LEU A 203 -13.97 0.54 -8.16
N LEU A 204 -14.35 -0.57 -8.78
CA LEU A 204 -15.04 -0.60 -10.06
C LEU A 204 -16.45 -1.10 -9.81
N ARG A 205 -17.44 -0.33 -10.22
CA ARG A 205 -18.85 -0.70 -10.11
C ARG A 205 -19.31 -1.35 -11.40
N LYS A 206 -20.14 -2.37 -11.30
CA LYS A 206 -20.84 -2.95 -12.45
C LYS A 206 -21.79 -1.89 -13.03
N LYS A 207 -21.64 -1.59 -14.32
CA LYS A 207 -22.60 -0.76 -15.06
C LYS A 207 -23.94 -1.47 -15.21
#